data_AF-I3KUW6-F1
#
_entry.id   AF-I3KUW6-F1
#
_cell.length_a   1.000
_cell.length_b   1.000
_cell.length_c   1.000
_cell.angle_alpha   90.00
_cell.angle_beta   90.00
_cell.angle_gamma   90.00
#
_symmetry.space_group_name_H-M   'P 1'
#
loop_
_entity.id
_entity.type
_entity.pdbx_description
1 polymer ?
#
loop_
_entity_poly.entity_id
_entity_poly.type
_entity_poly.pdbx_seq_one_letter_code
_entity_poly.pdbx_strand_id
1 'polypeptide(L)'
;MDFLTLFGIYVVVVLTCIALVCRYSGQQHSPLNSLYSFALKRLASITPKWLQKFSQWTLHRLFHQRSNAFIYLHILLEGAVYAEFTYEVFGFCREMDTTLISLSVPYILLAIKTSFFYLCIKTDPGTVTKKKVAGQLHIYSYDRRLFHPGISCSTCQLVKPARSKHCRVCNRCVQRFDHHCVWVNNCIGAQNTRYFLLYLFSVCAMAFDIALLTVDMLLHVVLRTGLLGASYLDENGQRQPAGFLFVVQHLFLTFPRIIFMLGFLLFVFFLLAGYTMFHSFLAVVNQTSNEWYKSRGYVCQHCHPSTVADILCSPVPDHSKRYYYSRGVLRNLGEIFFPPQPVQKKDN
;
A
#
# COMPACT_ATOMS: atom_id res chain seq x y z
N MET A 1 -25.61 -2.95 -28.73
CA MET A 1 -25.06 -2.18 -27.59
C MET A 1 -23.85 -1.44 -28.09
N ASP A 2 -23.82 -0.14 -27.88
CA ASP A 2 -22.60 0.61 -28.17
C ASP A 2 -21.47 0.19 -27.21
N PHE A 3 -20.24 0.39 -27.64
CA PHE A 3 -19.05 0.03 -26.89
C PHE A 3 -19.03 0.69 -25.49
N LEU A 4 -19.51 1.94 -25.41
CA LEU A 4 -19.61 2.73 -24.18
C LEU A 4 -20.53 2.07 -23.15
N THR A 5 -21.67 1.51 -23.56
CA THR A 5 -22.57 0.79 -22.64
C THR A 5 -21.90 -0.49 -22.13
N LEU A 6 -21.20 -1.23 -23.00
CA LEU A 6 -20.48 -2.44 -22.58
C LEU A 6 -19.34 -2.12 -21.59
N PHE A 7 -18.58 -1.06 -21.86
CA PHE A 7 -17.54 -0.56 -20.96
C PHE A 7 -18.13 -0.07 -19.62
N GLY A 8 -19.24 0.67 -19.66
CA GLY A 8 -19.96 1.11 -18.46
C GLY A 8 -20.39 -0.07 -17.60
N ILE A 9 -20.95 -1.12 -18.21
CA ILE A 9 -21.30 -2.36 -17.50
C ILE A 9 -20.06 -3.01 -16.90
N TYR A 10 -18.95 -3.10 -17.65
CA TYR A 10 -17.71 -3.67 -17.13
C TYR A 10 -17.19 -2.90 -15.91
N VAL A 11 -17.15 -1.57 -15.97
CA VAL A 11 -16.73 -0.72 -14.84
C VAL A 11 -17.64 -0.91 -13.63
N VAL A 12 -18.97 -0.92 -13.82
CA VAL A 12 -19.93 -1.16 -12.74
C VAL A 12 -19.72 -2.54 -12.11
N VAL A 13 -19.52 -3.58 -12.92
CA VAL A 13 -19.24 -4.94 -12.42
C VAL A 13 -17.95 -4.97 -11.61
N VAL A 14 -16.86 -4.40 -12.12
CA VAL A 14 -15.56 -4.36 -11.42
C VAL A 14 -15.66 -3.60 -10.10
N LEU A 15 -16.27 -2.40 -10.11
CA LEU A 15 -16.46 -1.59 -8.89
C LEU A 15 -17.35 -2.32 -7.87
N THR A 16 -18.39 -3.01 -8.33
CA THR A 16 -19.26 -3.82 -7.47
C THR A 16 -18.48 -4.99 -6.87
N CYS A 17 -17.67 -5.70 -7.66
CA CYS A 17 -16.79 -6.75 -7.16
C CYS A 17 -15.81 -6.22 -6.10
N ILE A 18 -15.18 -5.06 -6.34
CA ILE A 18 -14.29 -4.43 -5.38
C ILE A 18 -15.05 -4.09 -4.09
N ALA A 19 -16.23 -3.47 -4.18
CA ALA A 19 -17.05 -3.11 -3.03
C ALA A 19 -17.48 -4.34 -2.21
N LEU A 20 -17.87 -5.43 -2.89
CA LEU A 20 -18.20 -6.70 -2.24
C LEU A 20 -16.97 -7.29 -1.54
N VAL A 21 -15.82 -7.34 -2.20
CA VAL A 21 -14.57 -7.82 -1.57
C VAL A 21 -14.23 -6.98 -0.34
N CYS A 22 -14.30 -5.65 -0.43
CA CYS A 22 -14.05 -4.74 0.70
C CYS A 22 -15.04 -4.97 1.85
N ARG A 23 -16.33 -5.15 1.56
CA ARG A 23 -17.38 -5.39 2.57
C ARG A 23 -17.21 -6.73 3.27
N TYR A 24 -16.83 -7.78 2.53
CA TYR A 24 -16.77 -9.14 3.04
C TYR A 24 -15.37 -9.59 3.50
N SER A 25 -14.32 -8.82 3.21
CA SER A 25 -12.93 -9.08 3.62
C SER A 25 -12.76 -9.21 5.16
N GLY A 26 -13.65 -8.59 5.95
CA GLY A 26 -13.62 -8.66 7.41
C GLY A 26 -14.46 -9.77 8.05
N GLN A 27 -15.27 -10.52 7.30
CA GLN A 27 -16.18 -11.53 7.84
C GLN A 27 -15.56 -12.93 7.74
N GLN A 28 -15.44 -13.63 8.88
CA GLN A 28 -14.92 -15.02 8.90
C GLN A 28 -15.76 -15.98 8.04
N HIS A 29 -17.07 -15.73 7.88
CA HIS A 29 -17.99 -16.50 7.05
C HIS A 29 -18.58 -15.62 5.94
N SER A 30 -17.89 -15.50 4.81
CA SER A 30 -18.45 -14.89 3.59
C SER A 30 -18.64 -15.95 2.50
N PRO A 31 -19.64 -15.79 1.60
CA PRO A 31 -19.86 -16.72 0.49
C PRO A 31 -18.62 -16.83 -0.42
N LEU A 32 -17.85 -15.74 -0.59
CA LEU A 32 -16.58 -15.76 -1.30
C LEU A 32 -15.52 -16.62 -0.58
N ASN A 33 -15.43 -16.55 0.74
CA ASN A 33 -14.51 -17.41 1.51
C ASN A 33 -14.90 -18.89 1.40
N SER A 34 -16.21 -19.18 1.38
CA SER A 34 -16.72 -20.54 1.19
C SER A 34 -16.33 -21.08 -0.20
N LEU A 35 -16.55 -20.28 -1.25
CA LEU A 35 -16.19 -20.62 -2.62
C LEU A 35 -14.67 -20.80 -2.79
N TYR A 36 -13.89 -19.88 -2.22
CA TYR A 36 -12.43 -19.95 -2.20
C TYR A 36 -11.93 -21.20 -1.47
N SER A 37 -12.51 -21.54 -0.31
CA SER A 37 -12.15 -22.74 0.44
C SER A 37 -12.52 -24.02 -0.31
N PHE A 38 -13.64 -24.03 -1.03
CA PHE A 38 -14.06 -25.14 -1.88
C PHE A 38 -13.12 -25.32 -3.07
N ALA A 39 -12.78 -24.23 -3.77
CA ALA A 39 -11.84 -24.24 -4.89
C ALA A 39 -10.44 -24.70 -4.44
N LEU A 40 -9.94 -24.21 -3.30
CA LEU A 40 -8.68 -24.65 -2.71
C LEU A 40 -8.69 -26.13 -2.33
N LYS A 41 -9.78 -26.64 -1.74
CA LYS A 41 -9.91 -28.07 -1.42
C LYS A 41 -9.88 -28.93 -2.69
N ARG A 42 -10.58 -28.50 -3.74
CA ARG A 42 -10.55 -29.14 -5.07
C ARG A 42 -9.14 -29.13 -5.67
N LEU A 43 -8.49 -27.98 -5.73
CA LEU A 43 -7.11 -27.83 -6.22
C LEU A 43 -6.13 -28.66 -5.38
N ALA A 44 -6.32 -28.70 -4.05
CA ALA A 44 -5.49 -29.46 -3.13
C ALA A 44 -5.66 -30.99 -3.28
N SER A 45 -6.83 -31.45 -3.72
CA SER A 45 -7.06 -32.87 -4.03
C SER A 45 -6.35 -33.32 -5.32
N ILE A 46 -6.09 -32.37 -6.23
CA ILE A 46 -5.48 -32.63 -7.55
C ILE A 46 -3.96 -32.41 -7.50
N THR A 47 -3.49 -31.48 -6.66
CA THR A 47 -2.06 -31.15 -6.58
C THR A 47 -1.30 -32.12 -5.67
N PRO A 48 -0.19 -32.72 -6.14
CA PRO A 48 0.66 -33.56 -5.31
C PRO A 48 1.17 -32.83 -4.06
N LYS A 49 1.24 -33.53 -2.92
CA LYS A 49 1.72 -32.95 -1.64
C LYS A 49 3.12 -32.33 -1.74
N TRP A 50 4.00 -32.88 -2.58
CA TRP A 50 5.34 -32.32 -2.80
C TRP A 50 5.27 -30.95 -3.50
N LEU A 51 4.38 -30.80 -4.48
CA LEU A 51 4.17 -29.55 -5.21
C LEU A 51 3.53 -28.49 -4.31
N GLN A 52 2.60 -28.88 -3.43
CA GLN A 52 2.02 -27.97 -2.44
C GLN A 52 3.08 -27.46 -1.46
N LYS A 53 3.92 -28.35 -0.91
CA LYS A 53 5.02 -27.96 -0.01
C LYS A 53 6.04 -27.08 -0.73
N PHE A 54 6.40 -27.42 -1.96
CA PHE A 54 7.31 -26.63 -2.76
C PHE A 54 6.75 -25.24 -3.10
N SER A 55 5.48 -25.16 -3.49
CA SER A 55 4.78 -23.89 -3.75
C SER A 55 4.72 -23.03 -2.48
N GLN A 56 4.31 -23.59 -1.35
CA GLN A 56 4.27 -22.88 -0.07
C GLN A 56 5.66 -22.41 0.37
N TRP A 57 6.67 -23.26 0.25
CA TRP A 57 8.06 -22.91 0.54
C TRP A 57 8.56 -21.78 -0.38
N THR A 58 8.26 -21.85 -1.67
CA THR A 58 8.65 -20.85 -2.66
C THR A 58 7.97 -19.51 -2.39
N LEU A 59 6.65 -19.52 -2.16
CA LEU A 59 5.89 -18.32 -1.78
C LEU A 59 6.42 -17.73 -0.47
N HIS A 60 6.72 -18.56 0.53
CA HIS A 60 7.30 -18.08 1.79
C HIS A 60 8.69 -17.47 1.59
N ARG A 61 9.55 -18.08 0.78
CA ARG A 61 10.89 -17.55 0.49
C ARG A 61 10.86 -16.27 -0.34
N LEU A 62 9.92 -16.13 -1.27
CA LEU A 62 9.80 -14.95 -2.14
C LEU A 62 9.10 -13.78 -1.44
N PHE A 63 8.01 -14.02 -0.70
CA PHE A 63 7.15 -12.97 -0.17
C PHE A 63 7.22 -12.75 1.35
N HIS A 64 7.88 -13.65 2.08
CA HIS A 64 7.87 -13.61 3.55
C HIS A 64 9.26 -13.65 4.19
N GLN A 65 10.29 -14.03 3.44
CA GLN A 65 11.69 -13.94 3.84
C GLN A 65 12.39 -12.89 2.98
N ARG A 66 13.06 -11.92 3.63
CA ARG A 66 13.88 -10.89 2.97
C ARG A 66 14.89 -11.54 2.02
N SER A 67 14.55 -11.65 0.75
CA SER A 67 15.38 -12.27 -0.27
C SER A 67 15.76 -11.25 -1.34
N ASN A 68 16.97 -11.36 -1.88
CA ASN A 68 17.38 -10.51 -3.01
C ASN A 68 16.55 -10.81 -4.27
N ALA A 69 16.03 -12.03 -4.40
CA ALA A 69 15.14 -12.43 -5.47
C ALA A 69 13.91 -11.52 -5.58
N PHE A 70 13.33 -11.10 -4.45
CA PHE A 70 12.20 -10.17 -4.44
C PHE A 70 12.58 -8.80 -5.03
N ILE A 71 13.78 -8.30 -4.73
CA ILE A 71 14.28 -7.03 -5.27
C ILE A 71 14.47 -7.13 -6.79
N TYR A 72 15.12 -8.20 -7.26
CA TYR A 72 15.32 -8.42 -8.69
C TYR A 72 14.00 -8.56 -9.44
N LEU A 73 13.05 -9.32 -8.88
CA LEU A 73 11.71 -9.44 -9.45
C LEU A 73 10.99 -8.08 -9.53
N HIS A 74 11.08 -7.26 -8.47
CA HIS A 74 10.46 -5.94 -8.47
C HIS A 74 11.07 -5.02 -9.54
N ILE A 75 12.40 -4.97 -9.62
CA ILE A 75 13.12 -4.17 -10.63
C ILE A 75 12.79 -4.66 -12.05
N LEU A 76 12.69 -5.97 -12.27
CA LEU A 76 12.33 -6.54 -13.56
C LEU A 76 10.91 -6.13 -13.98
N LEU A 77 9.93 -6.29 -13.08
CA LEU A 77 8.53 -5.91 -13.35
C LEU A 77 8.40 -4.40 -13.59
N GLU A 78 9.12 -3.59 -12.81
CA GLU A 78 9.16 -2.14 -12.98
C GLU A 78 9.79 -1.74 -14.32
N GLY A 79 10.90 -2.38 -14.70
CA GLY A 79 11.54 -2.18 -16.00
C GLY A 79 10.60 -2.54 -17.16
N ALA A 80 9.83 -3.62 -17.04
CA ALA A 80 8.84 -4.00 -18.04
C ALA A 80 7.71 -2.95 -18.16
N VAL A 81 7.18 -2.47 -17.04
CA VAL A 81 6.14 -1.40 -17.05
C VAL A 81 6.68 -0.12 -17.69
N TYR A 82 7.92 0.27 -17.37
CA TYR A 82 8.52 1.46 -17.96
C TYR A 82 8.87 1.28 -19.44
N ALA A 83 9.25 0.07 -19.86
CA ALA A 83 9.46 -0.22 -21.28
C ALA A 83 8.15 -0.06 -22.07
N GLU A 84 7.04 -0.59 -21.57
CA GLU A 84 5.70 -0.40 -22.16
C GLU A 84 5.31 1.09 -22.20
N PHE A 85 5.48 1.81 -21.09
CA PHE A 85 5.22 3.26 -21.04
C PHE A 85 6.08 4.04 -22.05
N THR A 86 7.36 3.68 -22.19
CA THR A 86 8.27 4.30 -23.15
C THR A 86 7.81 4.04 -24.59
N TYR A 87 7.39 2.81 -24.88
CA TYR A 87 6.93 2.43 -26.21
C TYR A 87 5.60 3.12 -26.57
N GLU A 88 4.64 3.14 -25.66
CA GLU A 88 3.27 3.58 -25.94
C GLU A 88 3.02 5.08 -25.74
N VAL A 89 3.75 5.77 -24.84
CA VAL A 89 3.47 7.18 -24.51
C VAL A 89 4.64 8.08 -24.87
N PHE A 90 5.87 7.70 -24.49
CA PHE A 90 7.04 8.56 -24.69
C PHE A 90 7.30 8.86 -26.17
N GLY A 91 7.10 7.87 -27.07
CA GLY A 91 7.21 8.06 -28.51
C GLY A 91 6.29 9.16 -29.04
N PHE A 92 4.99 9.08 -28.72
CA PHE A 92 3.99 10.08 -29.11
C PHE A 92 4.28 11.45 -28.51
N CYS A 93 4.66 11.53 -27.23
CA CYS A 93 5.01 12.80 -26.61
C CYS A 93 6.19 13.48 -27.33
N ARG A 94 7.18 12.70 -27.78
CA ARG A 94 8.31 13.24 -28.55
C ARG A 94 7.89 13.78 -29.92
N GLU A 95 6.97 13.09 -30.61
CA GLU A 95 6.41 13.55 -31.88
C GLU A 95 5.55 14.82 -31.74
N MET A 96 5.01 15.08 -30.55
CA MET A 96 4.18 16.24 -30.25
C MET A 96 4.94 17.42 -29.63
N ASP A 97 6.28 17.42 -29.74
CA ASP A 97 7.16 18.49 -29.27
C ASP A 97 7.16 18.69 -27.73
N THR A 98 6.80 17.66 -26.95
CA THR A 98 6.91 17.72 -25.49
C THR A 98 8.37 17.89 -25.08
N THR A 99 8.64 18.79 -24.13
CA THR A 99 10.02 19.10 -23.73
C THR A 99 10.75 17.88 -23.16
N LEU A 100 12.05 17.77 -23.46
CA LEU A 100 12.89 16.71 -22.90
C LEU A 100 12.95 16.72 -21.37
N ILE A 101 12.79 17.90 -20.75
CA ILE A 101 12.72 18.03 -19.30
C ILE A 101 11.51 17.26 -18.78
N SER A 102 10.30 17.55 -19.28
CA SER A 102 9.07 16.82 -18.90
C SER A 102 9.19 15.32 -19.13
N LEU A 103 9.81 14.91 -20.25
CA LEU A 103 10.02 13.50 -20.58
C LEU A 103 11.03 12.79 -19.67
N SER A 104 11.95 13.53 -19.03
CA SER A 104 12.93 12.96 -18.09
C SER A 104 12.37 12.75 -16.68
N VAL A 105 11.34 13.51 -16.27
CA VAL A 105 10.77 13.47 -14.92
C VAL A 105 10.31 12.06 -14.51
N PRO A 106 9.56 11.29 -15.33
CA PRO A 106 9.14 9.94 -14.96
C PRO A 106 10.30 9.01 -14.59
N TYR A 107 11.45 9.13 -15.27
CA TYR A 107 12.63 8.28 -15.05
C TYR A 107 13.46 8.75 -13.84
N ILE A 108 13.47 10.05 -13.55
CA ILE A 108 14.06 10.57 -12.32
C ILE A 108 13.24 10.09 -11.11
N LEU A 109 11.91 10.19 -11.19
CA LEU A 109 11.00 9.70 -10.16
C LEU A 109 11.12 8.18 -9.98
N LEU A 110 11.27 7.42 -11.07
CA LEU A 110 11.60 5.99 -11.05
C LEU A 110 12.85 5.70 -10.22
N ALA A 111 13.96 6.41 -10.48
CA ALA A 111 15.21 6.22 -9.76
C ALA A 111 15.09 6.57 -8.26
N ILE A 112 14.43 7.68 -7.94
CA ILE A 112 14.17 8.11 -6.55
C ILE A 112 13.32 7.06 -5.82
N LYS A 113 12.20 6.64 -6.43
CA LYS A 113 11.29 5.63 -5.89
C LYS A 113 12.02 4.31 -5.66
N THR A 114 12.82 3.86 -6.62
CA THR A 114 13.61 2.61 -6.54
C THR A 114 14.64 2.67 -5.41
N SER A 115 15.27 3.83 -5.21
CA SER A 115 16.22 4.06 -4.12
C SER A 115 15.55 3.96 -2.75
N PHE A 116 14.40 4.61 -2.56
CA PHE A 116 13.66 4.51 -1.29
C PHE A 116 13.08 3.11 -1.04
N PHE A 117 12.61 2.44 -2.09
CA PHE A 117 12.22 1.03 -2.02
C PHE A 117 13.38 0.17 -1.51
N TYR A 118 14.55 0.27 -2.15
CA TYR A 118 15.74 -0.49 -1.76
C TYR A 118 16.14 -0.24 -0.30
N LEU A 119 16.18 1.04 0.12
CA LEU A 119 16.46 1.41 1.50
C LEU A 119 15.42 0.83 2.47
N CYS A 120 14.13 0.90 2.15
CA CYS A 120 13.06 0.35 2.98
C CYS A 120 13.19 -1.17 3.21
N ILE A 121 13.61 -1.92 2.18
CA ILE A 121 13.82 -3.38 2.25
C ILE A 121 15.08 -3.72 3.05
N LYS A 122 16.19 -3.05 2.74
CA LYS A 122 17.51 -3.41 3.29
C LYS A 122 17.71 -2.94 4.71
N THR A 123 17.15 -1.80 5.09
CA THR A 123 17.29 -1.28 6.45
C THR A 123 16.61 -2.23 7.44
N ASP A 124 17.34 -2.63 8.49
CA ASP A 124 16.76 -3.36 9.63
C ASP A 124 15.62 -2.54 10.24
N PRO A 125 14.44 -3.12 10.56
CA PRO A 125 13.28 -2.35 10.97
C PRO A 125 13.33 -1.99 12.46
N GLY A 126 14.43 -2.28 13.16
CA GLY A 126 14.52 -2.25 14.62
C GLY A 126 14.32 -3.64 15.22
N THR A 127 14.99 -4.66 14.68
CA THR A 127 14.94 -6.02 15.21
C THR A 127 15.42 -6.04 16.66
N VAL A 128 14.63 -6.64 17.54
CA VAL A 128 14.97 -6.83 18.96
C VAL A 128 15.66 -8.17 19.10
N THR A 129 16.90 -8.15 19.57
CA THR A 129 17.71 -9.36 19.79
C THR A 129 18.12 -9.46 21.26
N LYS A 130 18.42 -10.67 21.75
CA LYS A 130 18.88 -10.88 23.12
C LYS A 130 20.10 -10.01 23.48
N LYS A 131 20.98 -9.73 22.51
CA LYS A 131 22.16 -8.86 22.69
C LYS A 131 21.81 -7.37 22.82
N LYS A 132 20.76 -6.90 22.15
CA LYS A 132 20.40 -5.47 22.07
C LYS A 132 19.25 -5.07 23.00
N VAL A 133 18.51 -6.05 23.53
CA VAL A 133 17.26 -5.82 24.28
C VAL A 133 17.46 -4.90 25.47
N ALA A 134 18.56 -5.02 26.21
CA ALA A 134 18.85 -4.19 27.39
C ALA A 134 18.83 -2.68 27.07
N GLY A 135 19.51 -2.27 25.99
CA GLY A 135 19.49 -0.87 25.53
C GLY A 135 18.14 -0.47 24.91
N GLN A 136 17.44 -1.41 24.27
CA GLN A 136 16.16 -1.14 23.60
C GLN A 136 14.98 -1.00 24.57
N LEU A 137 15.05 -1.59 25.78
CA LEU A 137 13.98 -1.56 26.79
C LEU A 137 13.63 -0.14 27.25
N HIS A 138 14.60 0.78 27.22
CA HIS A 138 14.46 2.14 27.74
C HIS A 138 14.21 3.20 26.66
N ILE A 139 14.18 2.83 25.38
CA ILE A 139 13.94 3.78 24.27
C ILE A 139 12.52 4.35 24.31
N TYR A 140 11.56 3.51 24.69
CA TYR A 140 10.15 3.89 24.84
C TYR A 140 9.67 3.52 26.24
N SER A 141 9.00 4.45 26.91
CA SER A 141 8.37 4.18 28.19
C SER A 141 7.15 3.27 28.02
N TYR A 142 6.92 2.40 29.01
CA TYR A 142 5.70 1.60 29.08
C TYR A 142 4.55 2.48 29.54
N ASP A 143 3.44 2.45 28.79
CA ASP A 143 2.26 3.25 29.09
C ASP A 143 1.28 2.58 30.06
N ARG A 144 1.50 1.29 30.38
CA ARG A 144 0.61 0.47 31.22
C ARG A 144 -0.86 0.49 30.74
N ARG A 145 -1.05 0.67 29.44
CA ARG A 145 -2.35 0.65 28.75
C ARG A 145 -2.29 -0.31 27.56
N LEU A 146 -1.46 0.01 26.57
CA LEU A 146 -1.22 -0.82 25.40
C LEU A 146 0.01 -1.72 25.59
N PHE A 147 1.00 -1.24 26.35
CA PHE A 147 2.28 -1.92 26.58
C PHE A 147 2.64 -1.91 28.07
N HIS A 148 2.70 -3.10 28.65
CA HIS A 148 3.02 -3.34 30.06
C HIS A 148 4.45 -3.86 30.22
N PRO A 149 5.14 -3.51 31.32
CA PRO A 149 6.46 -4.06 31.64
C PRO A 149 6.36 -5.56 31.97
N GLY A 150 7.47 -6.29 31.84
CA GLY A 150 7.57 -7.71 32.19
C GLY A 150 7.00 -8.69 31.15
N ILE A 151 6.31 -8.20 30.11
CA ILE A 151 5.79 -9.07 29.04
C ILE A 151 6.93 -9.60 28.18
N SER A 152 7.07 -10.91 28.09
CA SER A 152 8.05 -11.59 27.25
C SER A 152 7.45 -12.12 25.95
N CYS A 153 8.29 -12.30 24.93
CA CYS A 153 7.93 -13.02 23.73
C CYS A 153 8.30 -14.50 23.90
N SER A 154 7.33 -15.40 23.85
CA SER A 154 7.56 -16.84 23.97
C SER A 154 8.44 -17.40 22.85
N THR A 155 8.26 -16.94 21.61
CA THR A 155 9.03 -17.40 20.45
C THR A 155 10.49 -16.90 20.49
N CYS A 156 10.71 -15.62 20.78
CA CYS A 156 12.06 -15.04 20.80
C CYS A 156 12.77 -15.19 22.15
N GLN A 157 12.05 -15.58 23.20
CA GLN A 157 12.53 -15.71 24.58
C GLN A 157 13.26 -14.44 25.08
N LEU A 158 12.61 -13.29 24.92
CA LEU A 158 13.12 -11.99 25.37
C LEU A 158 12.01 -11.12 25.92
N VAL A 159 12.32 -10.24 26.87
CA VAL A 159 11.40 -9.21 27.35
C VAL A 159 11.12 -8.23 26.23
N LYS A 160 9.86 -7.93 25.96
CA LYS A 160 9.45 -7.06 24.86
C LYS A 160 9.59 -5.59 25.26
N PRO A 161 10.41 -4.79 24.57
CA PRO A 161 10.38 -3.34 24.72
C PRO A 161 8.98 -2.76 24.48
N ALA A 162 8.67 -1.62 25.09
CA ALA A 162 7.43 -0.91 24.78
C ALA A 162 7.31 -0.65 23.27
N ARG A 163 6.07 -0.65 22.77
CA ARG A 163 5.75 -0.51 21.34
C ARG A 163 6.30 -1.60 20.42
N SER A 164 6.85 -2.70 20.95
CA SER A 164 7.34 -3.83 20.13
C SER A 164 6.30 -4.94 19.91
N LYS A 165 6.47 -5.69 18.82
CA LYS A 165 5.65 -6.87 18.50
C LYS A 165 6.48 -7.95 17.81
N HIS A 166 6.14 -9.20 18.10
CA HIS A 166 6.65 -10.35 17.35
C HIS A 166 5.90 -10.46 16.02
N CYS A 167 6.63 -10.36 14.91
CA CYS A 167 6.10 -10.66 13.60
C CYS A 167 6.29 -12.15 13.31
N ARG A 168 5.18 -12.90 13.24
CA ARG A 168 5.21 -14.35 12.94
C ARG A 168 5.77 -14.63 11.55
N VAL A 169 5.48 -13.75 10.58
CA VAL A 169 5.94 -13.89 9.18
C VAL A 169 7.47 -13.81 9.10
N CYS A 170 8.06 -12.80 9.75
CA CYS A 170 9.51 -12.64 9.77
C CYS A 170 10.21 -13.37 10.93
N ASN A 171 9.45 -14.06 11.78
CA ASN A 171 9.89 -14.75 13.00
C ASN A 171 10.85 -13.92 13.89
N ARG A 172 10.51 -12.65 14.15
CA ARG A 172 11.32 -11.76 15.01
C ARG A 172 10.50 -10.68 15.69
N CYS A 173 10.96 -10.24 16.85
CA CYS A 173 10.46 -9.04 17.51
C CYS A 173 11.01 -7.78 16.82
N VAL A 174 10.14 -6.81 16.58
CA VAL A 174 10.48 -5.52 15.97
C VAL A 174 10.02 -4.40 16.89
N GLN A 175 10.91 -3.43 17.12
CA GLN A 175 10.68 -2.24 17.92
C GLN A 175 9.80 -1.23 17.17
N ARG A 176 8.91 -0.54 17.90
CA ARG A 176 7.87 0.34 17.34
C ARG A 176 7.22 -0.29 16.10
N PHE A 177 6.75 -1.52 16.27
CA PHE A 177 6.23 -2.31 15.16
C PHE A 177 4.98 -1.64 14.58
N ASP A 178 5.01 -1.45 13.27
CA ASP A 178 3.88 -0.93 12.51
C ASP A 178 3.12 -2.07 11.85
N HIS A 179 3.65 -2.65 10.79
CA HIS A 179 3.08 -3.82 10.13
C HIS A 179 4.16 -4.65 9.43
N HIS A 180 3.79 -5.84 8.97
CA HIS A 180 4.58 -6.55 7.97
C HIS A 180 4.03 -6.18 6.59
N CYS A 181 4.87 -5.57 5.75
CA CYS A 181 4.49 -5.16 4.42
C CYS A 181 5.03 -6.16 3.40
N VAL A 182 4.11 -6.87 2.74
CA VAL A 182 4.44 -7.83 1.68
C VAL A 182 5.06 -7.15 0.45
N TRP A 183 4.67 -5.89 0.19
CA TRP A 183 5.16 -5.11 -0.95
C TRP A 183 6.61 -4.69 -0.84
N VAL A 184 7.16 -4.66 0.37
CA VAL A 184 8.60 -4.45 0.61
C VAL A 184 9.26 -5.68 1.25
N ASN A 185 8.56 -6.82 1.29
CA ASN A 185 9.01 -8.09 1.89
C ASN A 185 9.74 -7.89 3.23
N ASN A 186 9.17 -7.03 4.09
CA ASN A 186 9.83 -6.57 5.30
C ASN A 186 8.83 -6.05 6.34
N CYS A 187 9.20 -6.11 7.62
CA CYS A 187 8.51 -5.34 8.65
C CYS A 187 8.80 -3.85 8.48
N ILE A 188 7.79 -3.04 8.76
CA ILE A 188 7.93 -1.61 9.00
C ILE A 188 7.98 -1.39 10.52
N GLY A 189 9.01 -0.71 10.99
CA GLY A 189 9.25 -0.43 12.40
C GLY A 189 10.15 0.76 12.60
N ALA A 190 10.61 0.97 13.84
CA ALA A 190 11.31 2.17 14.29
C ALA A 190 12.35 2.72 13.30
N GLN A 191 13.17 1.84 12.71
CA GLN A 191 14.36 2.22 11.96
C GLN A 191 14.16 2.37 10.44
N ASN A 192 13.02 1.95 9.88
CA ASN A 192 12.76 2.03 8.44
C ASN A 192 11.45 2.72 8.05
N THR A 193 10.62 3.17 9.01
CA THR A 193 9.38 3.90 8.72
C THR A 193 9.60 5.14 7.85
N ARG A 194 10.71 5.88 8.02
CA ARG A 194 11.04 7.04 7.16
C ARG A 194 11.17 6.66 5.68
N TYR A 195 11.87 5.57 5.38
CA TYR A 195 12.08 5.11 4.01
C TYR A 195 10.77 4.58 3.43
N PHE A 196 9.94 3.96 4.26
CA PHE A 196 8.60 3.54 3.86
C PHE A 196 7.71 4.74 3.46
N LEU A 197 7.69 5.81 4.25
CA LEU A 197 6.95 7.02 3.92
C LEU A 197 7.47 7.69 2.64
N LEU A 198 8.80 7.85 2.52
CA LEU A 198 9.42 8.44 1.32
C LEU A 198 9.17 7.58 0.07
N TYR A 199 9.16 6.26 0.22
CA TYR A 199 8.76 5.33 -0.83
C TYR A 199 7.29 5.55 -1.24
N LEU A 200 6.36 5.64 -0.29
CA LEU A 200 4.95 5.91 -0.59
C LEU A 200 4.75 7.25 -1.32
N PHE A 201 5.39 8.32 -0.86
CA PHE A 201 5.32 9.63 -1.52
C PHE A 201 5.91 9.59 -2.93
N SER A 202 7.07 8.96 -3.12
CA SER A 202 7.71 8.86 -4.44
C SER A 202 6.90 8.01 -5.43
N VAL A 203 6.26 6.92 -4.98
CA VAL A 203 5.34 6.15 -5.84
C VAL A 203 4.12 6.98 -6.24
N CYS A 204 3.52 7.74 -5.31
CA CYS A 204 2.40 8.61 -5.63
C CYS A 204 2.79 9.72 -6.63
N ALA A 205 3.95 10.36 -6.43
CA ALA A 205 4.45 11.39 -7.32
C ALA A 205 4.72 10.84 -8.73
N MET A 206 5.37 9.68 -8.81
CA MET A 206 5.64 8.98 -10.06
C MET A 206 4.36 8.62 -10.81
N ALA A 207 3.37 8.04 -10.12
CA ALA A 207 2.10 7.68 -10.73
C ALA A 207 1.30 8.90 -11.21
N PHE A 208 1.33 9.99 -10.44
CA PHE A 208 0.68 11.24 -10.82
C PHE A 208 1.33 11.86 -12.06
N ASP A 209 2.66 11.92 -12.10
CA ASP A 209 3.42 12.48 -13.23
C ASP A 209 3.17 11.69 -14.53
N ILE A 210 3.22 10.36 -14.48
CA ILE A 210 2.89 9.51 -15.64
C ILE A 210 1.44 9.73 -16.10
N ALA A 211 0.49 9.85 -15.17
CA ALA A 211 -0.90 10.10 -15.51
C ALA A 211 -1.08 11.48 -16.17
N LEU A 212 -0.44 12.52 -15.63
CA LEU A 212 -0.45 13.86 -16.21
C LEU A 212 0.11 13.87 -17.63
N LEU A 213 1.29 13.27 -17.84
CA LEU A 213 1.92 13.20 -19.16
C LEU A 213 1.06 12.44 -20.17
N THR A 214 0.40 11.36 -19.73
CA THR A 214 -0.51 10.58 -20.58
C THR A 214 -1.78 11.38 -20.94
N VAL A 215 -2.35 12.13 -19.98
CA VAL A 215 -3.51 12.99 -20.22
C VAL A 215 -3.16 14.15 -21.16
N ASP A 216 -2.01 14.79 -20.96
CA ASP A 216 -1.47 15.83 -21.83
C ASP A 216 -1.30 15.31 -23.26
N MET A 217 -0.73 14.11 -23.41
CA MET A 217 -0.58 13.44 -24.69
C MET A 217 -1.93 13.21 -25.40
N LEU A 218 -2.92 12.68 -24.70
CA LEU A 218 -4.26 12.47 -25.25
C LEU A 218 -4.95 13.80 -25.62
N LEU A 219 -4.79 14.83 -24.80
CA LEU A 219 -5.34 16.16 -25.07
C LEU A 219 -4.71 16.77 -26.33
N HIS A 220 -3.39 16.69 -26.48
CA HIS A 220 -2.70 17.16 -27.68
C HIS A 220 -3.15 16.41 -28.94
N VAL A 221 -3.40 15.11 -28.85
CA VAL A 221 -3.99 14.36 -29.98
C VAL A 221 -5.36 14.91 -30.33
N VAL A 222 -6.25 15.11 -29.36
CA VAL A 222 -7.60 15.66 -29.60
C VAL A 222 -7.53 17.05 -30.25
N LEU A 223 -6.62 17.91 -29.78
CA LEU A 223 -6.46 19.26 -30.28
C LEU A 223 -5.87 19.29 -31.69
N ARG A 224 -4.79 18.53 -31.96
CA ARG A 224 -4.12 18.52 -33.29
C ARG A 224 -4.95 17.85 -34.38
N THR A 225 -5.73 16.84 -34.03
CA THR A 225 -6.64 16.16 -34.99
C THR A 225 -7.93 16.94 -35.26
N GLY A 226 -8.15 18.06 -34.55
CA GLY A 226 -9.37 18.85 -34.70
C GLY A 226 -10.63 18.10 -34.26
N LEU A 227 -10.50 17.07 -33.42
CA LEU A 227 -11.60 16.17 -33.06
C LEU A 227 -12.77 16.92 -32.40
N LEU A 228 -12.50 18.01 -31.69
CA LEU A 228 -13.51 18.86 -31.05
C LEU A 228 -14.41 19.59 -32.06
N GLY A 229 -13.94 19.80 -33.28
CA GLY A 229 -14.70 20.43 -34.37
C GLY A 229 -15.23 19.45 -35.42
N ALA A 230 -15.04 18.14 -35.20
CA ALA A 230 -15.49 17.13 -36.15
C ALA A 230 -17.03 17.09 -36.24
N SER A 231 -17.54 16.67 -37.40
CA SER A 231 -18.97 16.42 -37.61
C SER A 231 -19.16 15.09 -38.33
N TYR A 232 -20.28 14.42 -38.06
CA TYR A 232 -20.68 13.18 -38.73
C TYR A 232 -22.04 13.38 -39.42
N LEU A 233 -22.33 12.55 -40.41
CA LEU A 233 -23.63 12.52 -41.07
C LEU A 233 -24.51 11.47 -40.36
N ASP A 234 -25.70 11.88 -39.96
CA ASP A 234 -26.70 10.95 -39.42
C ASP A 234 -27.41 10.16 -40.53
N GLU A 235 -28.28 9.23 -40.14
CA GLU A 235 -29.05 8.39 -41.07
C GLU A 235 -29.95 9.20 -42.02
N ASN A 236 -30.28 10.44 -41.65
CA ASN A 236 -31.07 11.37 -42.45
C ASN A 236 -30.20 12.31 -43.32
N GLY A 237 -28.87 12.10 -43.32
CA GLY A 237 -27.90 12.92 -44.05
C GLY A 237 -27.64 14.30 -43.44
N GLN A 238 -28.09 14.56 -42.20
CA GLN A 238 -27.84 15.83 -41.52
C GLN A 238 -26.46 15.81 -40.86
N ARG A 239 -25.75 16.94 -40.91
CA ARG A 239 -24.46 17.10 -40.22
C ARG A 239 -24.70 17.36 -38.74
N GLN A 240 -24.26 16.42 -37.91
CA GLN A 240 -24.28 16.54 -36.47
C GLN A 240 -22.87 16.79 -35.93
N PRO A 241 -22.68 17.71 -34.97
CA PRO A 241 -21.38 17.91 -34.34
C PRO A 241 -20.97 16.67 -33.54
N ALA A 242 -19.69 16.32 -33.58
CA ALA A 242 -19.13 15.27 -32.76
C ALA A 242 -19.13 15.73 -31.28
N GLY A 243 -20.10 15.23 -30.51
CA GLY A 243 -20.16 15.49 -29.07
C GLY A 243 -19.00 14.86 -28.29
N PHE A 244 -18.89 15.20 -27.01
CA PHE A 244 -17.86 14.66 -26.11
C PHE A 244 -17.77 13.12 -26.11
N LEU A 245 -18.91 12.43 -26.14
CA LEU A 245 -18.95 10.96 -26.16
C LEU A 245 -18.29 10.37 -27.40
N PHE A 246 -18.39 11.04 -28.55
CA PHE A 246 -17.70 10.61 -29.77
C PHE A 246 -16.18 10.70 -29.60
N VAL A 247 -15.69 11.79 -29.00
CA VAL A 247 -14.25 11.96 -28.74
C VAL A 247 -13.74 10.87 -27.80
N VAL A 248 -14.47 10.59 -26.71
CA VAL A 248 -14.11 9.52 -25.76
C VAL A 248 -14.11 8.16 -26.47
N GLN A 249 -15.13 7.86 -27.26
CA GLN A 249 -15.21 6.61 -28.01
C GLN A 249 -14.08 6.49 -29.03
N HIS A 250 -13.77 7.56 -29.76
CA HIS A 250 -12.68 7.59 -30.72
C HIS A 250 -11.33 7.34 -30.04
N LEU A 251 -11.02 8.06 -28.96
CA LEU A 251 -9.78 7.85 -28.21
C LEU A 251 -9.67 6.42 -27.67
N PHE A 252 -10.78 5.87 -27.19
CA PHE A 252 -10.81 4.49 -26.70
C PHE A 252 -10.51 3.47 -27.81
N LEU A 253 -11.11 3.65 -29.00
CA LEU A 253 -10.92 2.73 -30.12
C LEU A 253 -9.54 2.88 -30.76
N THR A 254 -9.01 4.10 -30.81
CA THR A 254 -7.70 4.41 -31.39
C THR A 254 -6.55 4.04 -30.45
N PHE A 255 -6.69 4.29 -29.14
CA PHE A 255 -5.65 4.07 -28.13
C PHE A 255 -6.12 3.20 -26.95
N PRO A 256 -6.65 1.98 -27.19
CA PRO A 256 -7.25 1.17 -26.12
C PRO A 256 -6.24 0.87 -25.01
N ARG A 257 -4.99 0.55 -25.36
CA ARG A 257 -3.93 0.24 -24.38
C ARG A 257 -3.61 1.42 -23.48
N ILE A 258 -3.43 2.62 -24.04
CA ILE A 258 -3.14 3.85 -23.29
C ILE A 258 -4.31 4.19 -22.36
N ILE A 259 -5.55 4.10 -22.83
CA ILE A 259 -6.74 4.40 -22.02
C ILE A 259 -6.90 3.40 -20.87
N PHE A 260 -6.71 2.10 -21.11
CA PHE A 260 -6.73 1.09 -20.04
C PHE A 260 -5.60 1.28 -19.04
N MET A 261 -4.38 1.57 -19.52
CA MET A 261 -3.23 1.86 -18.67
C MET A 261 -3.49 3.08 -17.79
N LEU A 262 -4.00 4.18 -18.35
CA LEU A 262 -4.34 5.39 -17.62
C LEU A 262 -5.44 5.13 -16.58
N GLY A 263 -6.48 4.40 -16.94
CA GLY A 263 -7.56 4.02 -16.01
C GLY A 263 -7.03 3.19 -14.83
N PHE A 264 -6.18 2.19 -15.09
CA PHE A 264 -5.55 1.39 -14.05
C PHE A 264 -4.61 2.23 -13.18
N LEU A 265 -3.81 3.11 -13.79
CA LEU A 265 -2.89 4.00 -13.09
C LEU A 265 -3.62 4.95 -12.13
N LEU A 266 -4.73 5.56 -12.58
CA LEU A 266 -5.56 6.43 -11.75
C LEU A 266 -6.18 5.67 -10.58
N PHE A 267 -6.70 4.45 -10.82
CA PHE A 267 -7.23 3.60 -9.76
C PHE A 267 -6.16 3.29 -8.70
N VAL A 268 -4.97 2.85 -9.13
CA VAL A 268 -3.85 2.56 -8.23
C VAL A 268 -3.37 3.83 -7.51
N PHE A 269 -3.32 4.97 -8.20
CA PHE A 269 -2.95 6.26 -7.61
C PHE A 269 -3.87 6.64 -6.46
N PHE A 270 -5.21 6.61 -6.63
CA PHE A 270 -6.12 6.97 -5.56
C PHE A 270 -6.05 6.01 -4.36
N LEU A 271 -5.88 4.71 -4.62
CA LEU A 271 -5.70 3.72 -3.57
C LEU A 271 -4.42 4.00 -2.77
N LEU A 272 -3.30 4.23 -3.46
CA LEU A 272 -2.02 4.52 -2.82
C LEU A 272 -2.02 5.89 -2.13
N ALA A 273 -2.64 6.91 -2.72
CA ALA A 273 -2.78 8.23 -2.11
C ALA A 273 -3.56 8.16 -0.79
N GLY A 274 -4.66 7.40 -0.75
CA GLY A 274 -5.39 7.14 0.50
C GLY A 274 -4.54 6.42 1.55
N TYR A 275 -3.76 5.42 1.13
CA TYR A 275 -2.85 4.70 2.02
C TYR A 275 -1.71 5.59 2.55
N THR A 276 -1.12 6.43 1.68
CA THR A 276 -0.09 7.43 2.02
C THR A 276 -0.65 8.47 2.98
N MET A 277 -1.87 8.97 2.74
CA MET A 277 -2.53 9.93 3.64
C MET A 277 -2.76 9.32 5.02
N PHE A 278 -3.23 8.06 5.08
CA PHE A 278 -3.41 7.35 6.35
C PHE A 278 -2.11 7.22 7.13
N HIS A 279 -1.02 6.79 6.49
CA HIS A 279 0.29 6.66 7.14
C HIS A 279 0.92 8.01 7.50
N SER A 280 0.66 9.04 6.72
CA SER A 280 1.07 10.42 7.03
C SER A 280 0.36 10.92 8.28
N PHE A 281 -0.95 10.69 8.39
CA PHE A 281 -1.72 11.00 9.58
C PHE A 281 -1.17 10.27 10.82
N LEU A 282 -0.92 8.96 10.70
CA LEU A 282 -0.32 8.16 11.76
C LEU A 282 1.04 8.70 12.21
N ALA A 283 1.89 9.11 11.27
CA ALA A 283 3.18 9.76 11.57
C ALA A 283 2.98 11.08 12.31
N VAL A 284 2.03 11.92 11.88
CA VAL A 284 1.70 13.20 12.52
C VAL A 284 1.19 13.03 13.94
N VAL A 285 0.46 11.96 14.26
CA VAL A 285 -0.04 11.68 15.62
C VAL A 285 0.86 10.73 16.43
N ASN A 286 2.03 10.38 15.89
CA ASN A 286 3.02 9.45 16.47
C ASN A 286 2.45 8.08 16.86
N GLN A 287 1.57 7.53 16.04
CA GLN A 287 0.93 6.24 16.29
C GLN A 287 1.30 5.26 15.18
N THR A 288 1.48 3.99 15.49
CA THR A 288 1.60 2.95 14.45
C THR A 288 0.24 2.38 14.07
N SER A 289 0.10 1.85 12.86
CA SER A 289 -1.10 1.12 12.41
C SER A 289 -1.45 -0.03 13.36
N ASN A 290 -0.46 -0.76 13.87
CA ASN A 290 -0.69 -1.79 14.89
C ASN A 290 -1.26 -1.20 16.20
N GLU A 291 -0.81 -0.02 16.62
CA GLU A 291 -1.38 0.67 17.78
C GLU A 291 -2.80 1.18 17.49
N TRP A 292 -3.06 1.69 16.29
CA TRP A 292 -4.38 2.13 15.82
C TRP A 292 -5.43 1.01 15.86
N TYR A 293 -5.06 -0.17 15.37
CA TYR A 293 -5.98 -1.33 15.42
C TYR A 293 -6.13 -1.89 16.84
N LYS A 294 -5.04 -1.93 17.63
CA LYS A 294 -5.13 -2.34 19.04
C LYS A 294 -6.04 -1.42 19.85
N SER A 295 -5.92 -0.11 19.69
CA SER A 295 -6.74 0.84 20.44
C SER A 295 -8.22 0.76 20.07
N ARG A 296 -8.57 0.42 18.82
CA ARG A 296 -9.95 0.14 18.40
C ARG A 296 -10.52 -1.15 19.02
N GLY A 297 -9.70 -2.19 19.19
CA GLY A 297 -10.13 -3.45 19.84
C GLY A 297 -10.57 -3.26 21.29
N TYR A 298 -9.95 -2.34 22.03
CA TYR A 298 -10.38 -1.98 23.39
C TYR A 298 -11.74 -1.26 23.44
N VAL A 299 -12.22 -0.71 22.32
CA VAL A 299 -13.52 -0.03 22.24
C VAL A 299 -14.67 -1.02 21.96
N CYS A 300 -14.37 -2.27 21.58
CA CYS A 300 -15.40 -3.25 21.21
C CYS A 300 -15.02 -4.68 21.65
N GLN A 301 -14.96 -4.90 22.97
CA GLN A 301 -14.90 -6.25 23.54
C GLN A 301 -15.92 -6.53 24.65
N HIS A 302 -16.77 -5.56 25.00
CA HIS A 302 -17.81 -5.72 26.04
C HIS A 302 -19.25 -5.51 25.56
N CYS A 303 -19.50 -5.44 24.25
CA CYS A 303 -20.87 -5.42 23.72
C CYS A 303 -21.41 -6.83 23.49
N HIS A 304 -21.35 -7.68 24.52
CA HIS A 304 -22.32 -8.75 24.70
C HIS A 304 -23.00 -8.47 26.05
N PRO A 305 -24.32 -8.24 26.09
CA PRO A 305 -25.03 -8.09 27.35
C PRO A 305 -25.14 -9.46 28.00
N SER A 306 -24.15 -9.86 28.80
CA SER A 306 -24.30 -10.94 29.77
C SER A 306 -24.83 -10.35 31.06
N THR A 307 -26.04 -10.76 31.42
CA THR A 307 -26.92 -10.25 32.49
C THR A 307 -26.50 -10.61 33.91
N VAL A 308 -25.20 -10.64 34.23
CA VAL A 308 -24.76 -10.87 35.62
C VAL A 308 -23.60 -9.92 35.93
N ALA A 309 -23.83 -9.08 36.94
CA ALA A 309 -22.90 -8.11 37.47
C ALA A 309 -21.64 -8.81 38.01
N ASP A 310 -20.47 -8.38 37.54
CA ASP A 310 -19.23 -8.55 38.27
C ASP A 310 -18.47 -7.22 38.31
N ILE A 311 -18.09 -6.88 39.55
CA ILE A 311 -17.54 -5.63 40.02
C ILE A 311 -16.07 -5.53 39.55
N LEU A 312 -15.85 -5.17 38.28
CA LEU A 312 -14.57 -4.66 37.81
C LEU A 312 -14.77 -3.87 36.51
N CYS A 313 -15.57 -2.81 36.58
CA CYS A 313 -15.77 -1.90 35.46
C CYS A 313 -14.42 -1.26 35.09
N SER A 314 -13.82 -1.74 34.00
CA SER A 314 -12.78 -0.98 33.29
C SER A 314 -13.36 0.42 32.99
N PRO A 315 -12.59 1.50 33.20
CA PRO A 315 -13.14 2.84 33.05
C PRO A 315 -13.62 3.05 31.61
N VAL A 316 -14.70 3.82 31.49
CA VAL A 316 -15.27 4.34 30.23
C VAL A 316 -14.13 4.73 29.28
N PRO A 317 -14.19 4.40 27.96
CA PRO A 317 -13.14 4.78 27.03
C PRO A 317 -13.00 6.30 27.04
N ASP A 318 -11.94 6.78 27.69
CA ASP A 318 -11.60 8.19 27.69
C ASP A 318 -11.20 8.60 26.26
N HIS A 319 -12.17 9.19 25.54
CA HIS A 319 -12.01 9.69 24.19
C HIS A 319 -10.99 10.84 24.10
N SER A 320 -10.58 11.44 25.23
CA SER A 320 -9.61 12.54 25.26
C SER A 320 -8.17 12.10 24.89
N LYS A 321 -7.89 10.79 24.79
CA LYS A 321 -6.54 10.25 24.54
C LYS A 321 -6.42 9.39 23.29
N ARG A 322 -7.08 9.75 22.19
CA ARG A 322 -6.93 9.06 20.89
C ARG A 322 -5.50 9.13 20.34
N TYR A 323 -4.72 10.14 20.75
CA TYR A 323 -3.35 10.43 20.29
C TYR A 323 -2.30 10.37 21.41
N TYR A 324 -2.32 9.29 22.19
CA TYR A 324 -1.53 9.16 23.42
C TYR A 324 -0.02 9.42 23.27
N TYR A 325 0.60 9.03 22.15
CA TYR A 325 2.03 9.23 21.91
C TYR A 325 2.38 10.55 21.21
N SER A 326 1.37 11.38 20.88
CA SER A 326 1.60 12.64 20.17
C SER A 326 2.29 13.66 21.07
N ARG A 327 3.38 14.24 20.58
CA ARG A 327 4.20 15.26 21.27
C ARG A 327 4.29 16.57 20.47
N GLY A 328 3.39 16.77 19.52
CA GLY A 328 3.42 17.87 18.54
C GLY A 328 4.07 17.43 17.22
N VAL A 329 3.60 18.01 16.11
CA VAL A 329 3.89 17.56 14.73
C VAL A 329 5.40 17.45 14.47
N LEU A 330 6.17 18.49 14.79
CA LEU A 330 7.63 18.51 14.56
C LEU A 330 8.37 17.42 15.35
N ARG A 331 8.00 17.21 16.62
CA ARG A 331 8.62 16.17 17.46
C ARG A 331 8.25 14.76 16.98
N ASN A 332 7.02 14.59 16.53
CA ASN A 332 6.50 13.33 16.01
C ASN A 332 7.21 12.95 14.70
N LEU A 333 7.33 13.90 13.77
CA LEU A 333 8.09 13.71 12.52
C LEU A 333 9.59 13.55 12.80
N GLY A 334 10.14 14.30 13.76
CA GLY A 334 11.52 14.13 14.22
C GLY A 334 11.83 12.69 14.64
N GLU A 335 10.93 12.04 15.41
CA GLU A 335 11.09 10.63 15.80
C GLU A 335 10.98 9.66 14.61
N ILE A 336 10.23 10.01 13.56
CA ILE A 336 10.10 9.18 12.36
C ILE A 336 11.38 9.24 11.53
N PHE A 337 11.88 10.45 11.25
CA PHE A 337 13.05 10.66 10.39
C PHE A 337 14.37 10.43 11.12
N PHE A 338 14.41 10.68 12.42
CA PHE A 338 15.56 10.52 13.31
C PHE A 338 15.17 9.68 14.54
N PRO A 339 14.97 8.36 14.36
CA PRO A 339 14.50 7.49 15.43
C PRO A 339 15.50 7.42 16.59
N PRO A 340 15.01 7.40 17.84
CA PRO A 340 15.86 7.36 19.03
C PRO A 340 16.68 6.07 19.07
N GLN A 341 17.96 6.23 19.40
CA GLN A 341 18.93 5.15 19.54
C GLN A 341 19.05 4.73 21.01
N PRO A 342 19.47 3.48 21.30
CA PRO A 342 19.82 3.09 22.66
C PRO A 342 20.97 3.96 23.16
N VAL A 343 20.85 4.53 24.36
CA VAL A 343 21.98 5.17 25.03
C VAL A 343 22.97 4.06 25.40
N GLN A 344 24.13 4.02 24.74
CA GLN A 344 25.24 3.19 25.22
C GLN A 344 25.67 3.79 26.56
N LYS A 345 25.40 3.09 27.67
CA LYS A 345 26.18 3.33 28.88
C LYS A 345 27.63 3.01 28.48
N LYS A 346 28.53 3.99 28.56
CA LYS A 346 29.94 3.69 28.64
C LYS A 346 30.09 2.85 29.90
N ASP A 347 30.54 1.62 29.75
CA ASP A 347 31.01 0.84 30.88
C ASP A 347 32.22 1.60 31.43
N ASN A 348 32.03 2.26 32.57
CA ASN A 348 33.10 2.90 33.34
C ASN A 348 33.73 1.87 34.25
#